data_AF-A0A327YZX1-F1
#
_entry.id   AF-A0A327YZX1-F1
#
_cell.length_a   1.000
_cell.length_b   1.000
_cell.length_c   1.000
_cell.angle_alpha   90.00
_cell.angle_beta   90.00
_cell.angle_gamma   90.00
#
_symmetry.space_group_name_H-M   'P 1'
#
loop_
_entity.id
_entity.type
_entity.pdbx_description
1 polymer ?
#
loop_
_entity_poly.entity_id
_entity_poly.type
_entity_poly.pdbx_seq_one_letter_code
_entity_poly.pdbx_strand_id
1 'polypeptide(L)'
;MVNRWRYGFFAAVLLATSLLSVSLQLFDGPLWPMLIVVLTFVVLAALSGSRYRPRRLVPRPAVPAFETPINPYPVLLLGILTVTTGLQLSEDIRDLLNGDGEDLPLSAGLATALVLAWYVALHVGGPVRLGVDGIRQPRVFGSRLVPWDSVGPDTVDSRRSVSLTGVNPEFLDWVIQQYVARPERRSGIGTEAELARLEAAGVGLPERWSDAGEL
;
A
#
# COMPACT_ATOMS: atom_id res chain seq x y z
N MET A 1 8.84 -8.59 -12.10
CA MET A 1 10.00 -8.26 -11.23
C MET A 1 9.64 -7.76 -9.83
N VAL A 2 8.50 -7.09 -9.61
CA VAL A 2 8.10 -6.52 -8.29
C VAL A 2 8.04 -7.55 -7.14
N ASN A 3 7.75 -8.83 -7.39
CA ASN A 3 7.66 -9.82 -6.32
C ASN A 3 9.02 -10.27 -5.73
N ARG A 4 10.13 -10.24 -6.49
CA ARG A 4 11.45 -10.69 -5.95
C ARG A 4 11.96 -9.78 -4.84
N TRP A 5 11.70 -8.48 -4.95
CA TRP A 5 12.12 -7.50 -3.94
C TRP A 5 11.31 -7.63 -2.64
N ARG A 6 10.04 -8.06 -2.73
CA ARG A 6 9.16 -8.31 -1.57
C ARG A 6 9.70 -9.44 -0.69
N TYR A 7 10.06 -10.56 -1.30
CA TYR A 7 10.65 -11.69 -0.59
C TYR A 7 12.05 -11.37 -0.05
N GLY A 8 12.83 -10.58 -0.80
CA GLY A 8 14.16 -10.13 -0.36
C GLY A 8 14.12 -9.23 0.88
N PHE A 9 13.21 -8.25 0.92
CA PHE A 9 13.02 -7.38 2.08
C PHE A 9 12.54 -8.18 3.31
N PHE A 10 11.58 -9.07 3.11
CA PHE A 10 11.07 -9.93 4.18
C PHE A 10 12.19 -10.85 4.73
N ALA A 11 12.95 -11.50 3.85
CA ALA A 11 14.09 -12.32 4.24
C ALA A 11 15.16 -11.50 4.98
N ALA A 12 15.46 -10.28 4.54
CA ALA A 12 16.42 -9.40 5.20
C ALA A 12 15.97 -8.97 6.60
N VAL A 13 14.69 -8.63 6.78
CA VAL A 13 14.12 -8.30 8.09
C VAL A 13 14.21 -9.52 9.01
N LEU A 14 13.76 -10.68 8.55
CA LEU A 14 13.87 -11.94 9.30
C LEU A 14 15.30 -12.23 9.73
N LEU A 15 16.25 -12.15 8.80
CA LEU A 15 17.66 -12.44 9.03
C LEU A 15 18.27 -11.44 10.02
N ALA A 16 17.96 -10.14 9.88
CA ALA A 16 18.39 -9.12 10.83
C ALA A 16 17.82 -9.35 12.23
N THR A 17 16.54 -9.71 12.35
CA THR A 17 15.91 -10.01 13.64
C THR A 17 16.44 -11.28 14.28
N SER A 18 16.70 -12.33 13.49
CA SER A 18 17.34 -13.56 13.97
C SER A 18 18.77 -13.30 14.45
N LEU A 19 19.56 -12.54 13.69
CA LEU A 19 20.92 -12.15 14.10
C LEU A 19 20.91 -11.30 15.37
N LEU A 20 19.99 -10.34 15.48
CA LEU A 20 19.84 -9.54 16.68
C LEU A 20 19.47 -10.41 17.90
N SER A 21 18.53 -11.34 17.73
CA SER A 21 18.09 -12.27 18.78
C SER A 21 19.25 -13.14 19.26
N VAL A 22 20.01 -13.74 18.33
CA VAL A 22 21.19 -14.55 18.67
C VAL A 22 22.26 -13.70 19.36
N SER A 23 22.47 -12.46 18.91
CA SER A 23 23.41 -11.53 19.55
C SER A 23 22.99 -11.22 20.98
N LEU A 24 21.70 -10.95 21.23
CA LEU A 24 21.18 -10.71 22.58
C LEU A 24 21.28 -11.93 23.51
N GLN A 25 21.32 -13.15 22.96
CA GLN A 25 21.52 -14.37 23.76
C GLN A 25 23.00 -14.63 24.09
N LEU A 26 23.90 -14.24 23.21
CA LEU A 26 25.35 -14.45 23.38
C LEU A 26 25.98 -13.46 24.35
N PHE A 27 25.40 -12.28 24.47
CA PHE A 27 25.85 -11.26 25.40
C PHE A 27 24.78 -11.10 26.47
N ASP A 28 25.09 -11.36 27.74
CA ASP A 28 24.27 -10.95 28.92
C ASP A 28 24.21 -9.41 28.99
N GLY A 29 23.61 -8.84 27.96
CA GLY A 29 23.64 -7.44 27.61
C GLY A 29 22.38 -6.76 28.09
N PRO A 30 22.45 -5.48 28.40
CA PRO A 30 21.28 -4.70 28.79
C PRO A 30 20.22 -4.68 27.66
N LEU A 31 18.94 -4.66 28.01
CA LEU A 31 17.78 -4.74 27.09
C LEU A 31 17.62 -3.55 26.13
N TRP A 32 18.44 -2.50 26.25
CA TRP A 32 18.28 -1.26 25.48
C TRP A 32 18.43 -1.41 23.95
N PRO A 33 19.26 -2.31 23.36
CA PRO A 33 19.37 -2.47 21.92
C PRO A 33 18.06 -2.98 21.30
N MET A 34 17.36 -3.88 22.01
CA MET A 34 16.04 -4.36 21.60
C MET A 34 15.03 -3.23 21.61
N LEU A 35 15.05 -2.41 22.67
CA LEU A 35 14.16 -1.26 22.79
C LEU A 35 14.37 -0.27 21.64
N ILE A 36 15.62 -0.03 21.22
CA ILE A 36 15.94 0.79 20.03
C ILE A 36 15.34 0.20 18.76
N VAL A 37 15.44 -1.12 18.56
CA VAL A 37 14.91 -1.77 17.35
C VAL A 37 13.38 -1.69 17.32
N VAL A 38 12.71 -2.01 18.43
CA VAL A 38 11.25 -1.87 18.54
C VAL A 38 10.82 -0.42 18.30
N LEU A 39 11.47 0.55 18.94
CA LEU A 39 11.18 1.98 18.72
C LEU A 39 11.40 2.40 17.27
N THR A 40 12.46 1.90 16.63
CA THR A 40 12.74 2.17 15.22
C THR A 40 11.59 1.69 14.33
N PHE A 41 11.12 0.47 14.53
CA PHE A 41 9.97 -0.05 13.78
C PHE A 41 8.67 0.72 14.09
N VAL A 42 8.42 1.10 15.34
CA VAL A 42 7.25 1.90 15.74
C VAL A 42 7.27 3.26 15.05
N VAL A 43 8.41 3.97 15.07
CA VAL A 43 8.58 5.27 14.43
C VAL A 43 8.42 5.14 12.91
N LEU A 44 9.03 4.13 12.29
CA LEU A 44 8.85 3.86 10.86
C LEU A 44 7.40 3.55 10.51
N ALA A 45 6.70 2.77 11.33
CA ALA A 45 5.29 2.46 11.14
C ALA A 45 4.43 3.73 11.25
N ALA A 46 4.63 4.55 12.28
CA ALA A 46 3.90 5.81 12.47
C ALA A 46 4.17 6.82 11.33
N LEU A 47 5.43 6.97 10.92
CA LEU A 47 5.82 7.82 9.79
C LEU A 47 5.26 7.29 8.47
N SER A 48 5.28 5.97 8.28
CA SER A 48 4.70 5.33 7.10
C SER A 48 3.19 5.53 7.05
N GLY A 49 2.47 5.27 8.13
CA GLY A 49 1.01 5.44 8.20
C GLY A 49 0.57 6.88 7.99
N SER A 50 1.27 7.85 8.60
CA SER A 50 0.95 9.28 8.48
C SER A 50 1.28 9.87 7.08
N ARG A 51 2.32 9.36 6.42
CA ARG A 51 2.74 9.83 5.09
C ARG A 51 2.20 9.01 3.93
N TYR A 52 1.69 7.80 4.18
CA TYR A 52 1.14 6.96 3.14
C TYR A 52 -0.18 7.54 2.66
N ARG A 53 -0.09 8.29 1.56
CA ARG A 53 -1.23 8.70 0.75
C ARG A 53 -1.12 7.93 -0.56
N PRO A 54 -2.06 7.02 -0.89
CA PRO A 54 -2.04 6.30 -2.16
C PRO A 54 -2.41 7.27 -3.30
N ARG A 55 -1.50 8.17 -3.66
CA ARG A 55 -1.70 9.20 -4.69
C ARG A 55 -1.20 8.79 -6.07
N ARG A 56 -0.48 7.68 -6.18
CA ARG A 56 0.06 7.20 -7.45
C ARG A 56 -0.53 5.85 -7.80
N LEU A 57 -1.39 5.89 -8.80
CA LEU A 57 -1.79 4.72 -9.57
C LEU A 57 -0.64 4.39 -10.53
N VAL A 58 -0.06 3.20 -10.39
CA VAL A 58 1.02 2.76 -11.26
C VAL A 58 0.43 1.92 -12.40
N PRO A 59 0.64 2.29 -13.67
CA PRO A 59 0.15 1.50 -14.80
C PRO A 59 0.89 0.16 -14.84
N ARG A 60 0.16 -0.92 -15.08
CA ARG A 60 0.75 -2.25 -15.22
C ARG A 60 0.86 -2.59 -16.72
N PRO A 61 2.05 -2.74 -17.30
CA PRO A 61 2.17 -2.93 -18.75
C PRO A 61 1.62 -4.28 -19.24
N ALA A 62 1.54 -5.29 -18.36
CA ALA A 62 1.08 -6.63 -18.72
C ALA A 62 -0.44 -6.81 -18.68
N VAL A 63 -1.17 -5.94 -17.99
CA VAL A 63 -2.64 -6.02 -17.83
C VAL A 63 -3.15 -4.58 -17.83
N PRO A 64 -4.14 -4.19 -18.65
CA PRO A 64 -4.66 -2.82 -18.73
C PRO A 64 -5.39 -2.43 -17.44
N ALA A 65 -4.61 -2.21 -16.38
CA ALA A 65 -5.06 -1.94 -15.04
C ALA A 65 -4.05 -1.06 -14.31
N PHE A 66 -4.58 -0.23 -13.41
CA PHE A 66 -3.78 0.56 -12.49
C PHE A 66 -3.72 -0.14 -11.14
N GLU A 67 -2.55 -0.15 -10.51
CA GLU A 67 -2.32 -0.72 -9.18
C GLU A 67 -1.88 0.36 -8.19
N THR A 68 -2.44 0.35 -6.98
CA THR A 68 -1.93 1.17 -5.87
C THR A 68 -0.70 0.52 -5.23
N PRO A 69 0.34 1.28 -4.84
CA PRO A 69 1.47 0.71 -4.11
C PRO A 69 1.02 0.10 -2.78
N ILE A 70 1.71 -0.93 -2.31
CA ILE A 70 1.37 -1.62 -1.06
C ILE A 70 1.51 -0.66 0.12
N ASN A 71 0.56 -0.70 1.06
CA ASN A 71 0.67 0.04 2.31
C ASN A 71 1.79 -0.58 3.18
N PRO A 72 2.86 0.15 3.53
CA PRO A 72 3.95 -0.41 4.33
C PRO A 72 3.57 -0.58 5.80
N TYR A 73 2.56 0.14 6.29
CA TYR A 73 2.14 0.14 7.68
C TYR A 73 1.89 -1.26 8.27
N PRO A 74 1.01 -2.11 7.69
CA PRO A 74 0.78 -3.46 8.23
C PRO A 74 2.04 -4.33 8.20
N VAL A 75 2.93 -4.14 7.22
CA VAL A 75 4.19 -4.89 7.13
C VAL A 75 5.14 -4.51 8.27
N LEU A 76 5.24 -3.21 8.58
CA LEU A 76 6.07 -2.72 9.66
C LEU A 76 5.53 -3.13 11.03
N LEU A 77 4.20 -3.08 11.21
CA LEU A 77 3.54 -3.49 12.44
C LEU A 77 3.71 -5.00 12.71
N LEU A 78 3.59 -5.81 11.65
CA LEU A 78 3.92 -7.23 11.74
C LEU A 78 5.39 -7.50 11.97
N GLY A 79 6.28 -6.64 11.47
CA GLY A 79 7.70 -6.67 11.80
C GLY A 79 7.94 -6.61 13.31
N ILE A 80 7.31 -5.65 14.01
CA ILE A 80 7.39 -5.51 15.47
C ILE A 80 6.93 -6.80 16.16
N LEU A 81 5.74 -7.27 15.80
CA LEU A 81 5.14 -8.49 16.34
C LEU A 81 6.03 -9.73 16.11
N THR A 82 6.74 -9.78 14.99
CA THR A 82 7.68 -10.87 14.68
C THR A 82 8.88 -10.86 15.62
N VAL A 83 9.44 -9.67 15.90
CA VAL A 83 10.57 -9.55 16.85
C VAL A 83 10.14 -9.99 18.24
N THR A 84 9.01 -9.48 18.73
CA THR A 84 8.54 -9.78 20.10
C THR A 84 8.19 -11.25 20.25
N THR A 85 7.48 -11.83 19.28
CA THR A 85 7.10 -13.25 19.30
C THR A 85 8.34 -14.16 19.19
N GLY A 86 9.33 -13.79 18.37
CA GLY A 86 10.55 -14.58 18.21
C GLY A 86 11.41 -14.63 19.47
N LEU A 87 11.46 -13.54 20.23
CA LEU A 87 12.17 -13.48 21.50
C LEU A 87 11.48 -14.34 22.56
N GLN A 88 10.16 -14.17 22.72
CA GLN A 88 9.38 -14.96 23.67
C GLN A 88 9.49 -16.46 23.37
N LEU A 89 9.30 -16.86 22.10
CA LEU A 89 9.45 -18.25 21.69
C LEU A 89 10.84 -18.83 22.00
N SER A 90 11.89 -18.00 21.97
CA SER A 90 13.25 -18.45 22.30
C SER A 90 13.43 -18.72 23.80
N GLU A 91 12.80 -17.90 24.65
CA GLU A 91 12.76 -18.12 26.11
C GLU A 91 11.97 -19.39 26.43
N ASP A 92 10.78 -19.55 25.85
CA ASP A 92 9.95 -20.74 26.10
C ASP A 92 10.62 -22.04 25.65
N ILE A 93 11.36 -22.01 24.53
CA ILE A 93 12.15 -23.17 24.08
C ILE A 93 13.23 -23.50 25.10
N ARG A 94 13.90 -22.48 25.66
CA ARG A 94 14.94 -22.69 26.68
C ARG A 94 14.35 -23.28 27.95
N ASP A 95 13.19 -22.79 28.38
CA ASP A 95 12.51 -23.27 29.58
C ASP A 95 11.99 -24.69 29.40
N LEU A 96 11.43 -25.00 28.23
CA LEU A 96 11.07 -26.37 27.85
C LEU A 96 12.27 -27.33 27.94
N LEU A 97 13.45 -26.92 27.48
CA LEU A 97 14.67 -27.73 27.57
C LEU A 97 15.16 -27.93 29.02
N ASN A 98 14.83 -27.02 29.92
CA ASN A 98 15.12 -27.11 31.35
C ASN A 98 14.03 -27.88 32.14
N GLY A 99 12.94 -28.27 31.48
CA GLY A 99 11.81 -28.97 32.09
C GLY A 99 10.68 -28.08 32.61
N ASP A 100 10.69 -26.78 32.29
CA ASP A 100 9.74 -25.76 32.78
C ASP A 100 8.88 -25.17 31.63
N GLY A 101 8.30 -26.06 30.81
CA GLY A 101 7.65 -25.68 29.54
C GLY A 101 6.16 -25.32 29.63
N GLU A 102 5.67 -24.79 30.76
CA GLU A 102 4.22 -24.56 30.97
C GLU A 102 3.63 -23.54 29.96
N ASP A 103 4.43 -22.58 29.50
CA ASP A 103 3.98 -21.49 28.61
C ASP A 103 4.04 -21.81 27.11
N LEU A 104 4.59 -22.97 26.72
CA LEU A 104 4.78 -23.36 25.31
C LEU A 104 3.50 -23.28 24.44
N PRO A 105 2.30 -23.70 24.93
CA PRO A 105 1.08 -23.65 24.12
C PRO A 105 0.67 -22.21 23.76
N LEU A 106 0.89 -21.25 24.67
CA LEU A 106 0.55 -19.84 24.44
C LEU A 106 1.41 -19.27 23.31
N SER A 107 2.71 -19.54 23.35
CA SER A 107 3.67 -19.03 22.37
C SER A 107 3.54 -19.71 21.01
N ALA A 108 3.21 -21.00 20.97
CA ALA A 108 2.81 -21.67 19.74
C ALA A 108 1.54 -21.04 19.13
N GLY A 109 0.56 -20.67 19.97
CA GLY A 109 -0.63 -19.94 19.56
C GLY A 109 -0.31 -18.56 18.97
N LEU A 110 0.54 -17.77 19.65
CA LEU A 110 1.01 -16.47 19.18
C LEU A 110 1.79 -16.56 17.86
N ALA A 111 2.70 -17.53 17.74
CA ALA A 111 3.44 -17.77 16.50
C ALA A 111 2.49 -18.13 15.34
N THR A 112 1.47 -18.95 15.61
CA THR A 112 0.44 -19.29 14.61
C THR A 112 -0.37 -18.06 14.19
N ALA A 113 -0.79 -17.24 15.15
CA ALA A 113 -1.50 -16.00 14.88
C ALA A 113 -0.65 -15.02 14.06
N LEU A 114 0.65 -14.94 14.35
CA LEU A 114 1.62 -14.13 13.61
C LEU A 114 1.75 -14.58 12.15
N VAL A 115 1.88 -15.89 11.90
CA VAL A 115 1.93 -16.45 10.54
C VAL A 115 0.63 -16.12 9.78
N LEU A 116 -0.52 -16.27 10.43
CA LEU A 116 -1.80 -15.92 9.83
C LEU A 116 -1.90 -14.43 9.53
N ALA A 117 -1.40 -13.58 10.42
CA ALA A 117 -1.40 -12.13 10.24
C ALA A 117 -0.48 -11.70 9.08
N TRP A 118 0.69 -12.34 8.91
CA TRP A 118 1.54 -12.18 7.72
C TRP A 118 0.86 -12.63 6.45
N TYR A 119 0.21 -13.80 6.48
CA TYR A 119 -0.55 -14.30 5.34
C TYR A 119 -1.63 -13.28 4.92
N VAL A 120 -2.38 -12.75 5.90
CA VAL A 120 -3.41 -11.72 5.68
C VAL A 120 -2.77 -10.44 5.14
N ALA A 121 -1.73 -9.89 5.74
CA ALA A 121 -1.13 -8.64 5.27
C ALA A 121 -0.59 -8.74 3.83
N LEU A 122 -0.02 -9.89 3.45
CA LEU A 122 0.53 -10.10 2.12
C LEU A 122 -0.54 -10.32 1.04
N HIS A 123 -1.69 -10.89 1.39
CA HIS A 123 -2.76 -11.25 0.44
C HIS A 123 -3.94 -10.27 0.43
N VAL A 124 -4.27 -9.69 1.58
CA VAL A 124 -5.49 -8.89 1.82
C VAL A 124 -5.24 -7.41 1.62
N GLY A 125 -4.02 -6.96 1.88
CA GLY A 125 -3.55 -5.62 1.52
C GLY A 125 -3.12 -5.49 0.05
N GLY A 126 -3.57 -6.40 -0.82
CA GLY A 126 -3.23 -6.39 -2.24
C GLY A 126 -3.61 -5.05 -2.90
N PRO A 127 -2.89 -4.66 -3.96
CA PRO A 127 -3.16 -3.41 -4.65
C PRO A 127 -4.61 -3.36 -5.13
N VAL A 128 -5.30 -2.24 -4.90
CA VAL A 128 -6.59 -1.99 -5.55
C VAL A 128 -6.32 -1.92 -7.04
N ARG A 129 -7.09 -2.68 -7.81
CA ARG A 129 -6.96 -2.76 -9.27
C ARG A 129 -8.11 -2.02 -9.91
N LEU A 130 -7.80 -0.99 -10.69
CA LEU A 130 -8.76 -0.36 -11.57
C LEU A 130 -8.64 -1.03 -12.93
N GLY A 131 -9.66 -1.77 -13.35
CA GLY A 131 -9.73 -2.39 -14.67
C GLY A 131 -10.91 -1.84 -15.47
N VAL A 132 -11.02 -2.29 -16.73
CA VAL A 132 -12.12 -1.89 -17.62
C VAL A 132 -13.49 -2.25 -17.03
N ASP A 133 -13.61 -3.38 -16.33
CA ASP A 133 -14.88 -3.85 -15.77
C ASP A 133 -15.27 -3.16 -14.44
N GLY A 134 -14.34 -2.46 -13.79
CA GLY A 134 -14.58 -1.86 -12.48
C GLY A 134 -13.37 -1.85 -11.55
N ILE A 135 -13.64 -1.55 -10.28
CA ILE A 135 -12.67 -1.55 -9.19
C ILE A 135 -12.63 -2.94 -8.55
N ARG A 136 -11.54 -3.69 -8.73
CA ARG A 136 -11.31 -4.93 -7.99
C ARG A 136 -10.54 -4.64 -6.72
N GLN A 137 -11.20 -4.87 -5.59
CA GLN A 137 -10.59 -4.84 -4.27
C GLN A 137 -10.37 -6.28 -3.78
N PRO A 138 -9.11 -6.73 -3.65
CA PRO A 138 -8.83 -7.99 -2.99
C PRO A 138 -9.29 -7.95 -1.52
N ARG A 139 -9.85 -9.05 -1.03
CA ARG A 139 -10.24 -9.25 0.37
C ARG A 139 -9.66 -10.57 0.87
N VAL A 140 -9.73 -10.80 2.18
CA VAL A 140 -9.31 -12.07 2.82
C VAL A 140 -9.93 -13.28 2.13
N PHE A 141 -11.20 -13.18 1.76
CA PHE A 141 -11.97 -14.27 1.18
C PHE A 141 -12.47 -13.87 -0.21
N GLY A 142 -11.55 -13.79 -1.17
CA GLY A 142 -11.84 -13.52 -2.58
C GLY A 142 -11.60 -12.07 -2.98
N SER A 143 -12.32 -11.61 -4.00
CA SER A 143 -12.19 -10.25 -4.52
C SER A 143 -13.57 -9.64 -4.70
N ARG A 144 -13.75 -8.40 -4.26
CA ARG A 144 -14.95 -7.63 -4.55
C ARG A 144 -14.70 -6.82 -5.81
N LEU A 145 -15.41 -7.15 -6.89
CA LEU A 145 -15.52 -6.29 -8.06
C LEU A 145 -16.64 -5.29 -7.79
N VAL A 146 -16.34 -4.00 -7.89
CA VAL A 146 -17.32 -2.91 -7.90
C VAL A 146 -17.41 -2.45 -9.36
N PRO A 147 -18.46 -2.84 -10.10
CA PRO A 147 -18.63 -2.42 -11.49
C PRO A 147 -18.72 -0.90 -11.61
N TRP A 148 -18.22 -0.32 -12.70
CA TRP A 148 -18.35 1.12 -12.93
C TRP A 148 -19.80 1.58 -12.94
N ASP A 149 -20.72 0.75 -13.46
CA ASP A 149 -22.16 1.04 -13.48
C ASP A 149 -22.78 1.14 -12.07
N SER A 150 -22.12 0.59 -11.05
CA SER A 150 -22.55 0.74 -9.65
C SER A 150 -22.08 2.04 -8.99
N VAL A 151 -21.16 2.76 -9.64
CA VAL A 151 -20.67 4.07 -9.21
C VAL A 151 -21.52 5.14 -9.88
N GLY A 152 -22.71 5.38 -9.34
CA GLY A 152 -23.59 6.46 -9.78
C GLY A 152 -23.14 7.83 -9.23
N PRO A 153 -23.59 8.94 -9.84
CA PRO A 153 -23.32 10.30 -9.32
C PRO A 153 -23.75 10.46 -7.86
N ASP A 154 -24.79 9.74 -7.46
CA ASP A 154 -25.38 9.76 -6.12
C ASP A 154 -24.52 9.03 -5.07
N THR A 155 -23.55 8.20 -5.51
CA THR A 155 -22.68 7.41 -4.63
C THR A 155 -21.38 8.13 -4.27
N VAL A 156 -21.09 9.26 -4.91
CA VAL A 156 -19.93 10.08 -4.60
C VAL A 156 -20.24 10.91 -3.36
N ASP A 157 -19.85 10.42 -2.18
CA ASP A 157 -19.82 11.23 -0.97
C ASP A 157 -18.93 12.44 -1.24
N SER A 158 -19.53 13.61 -1.43
CA SER A 158 -18.85 14.85 -1.82
C SER A 158 -17.81 15.28 -0.77
N ARG A 159 -17.89 14.75 0.46
CA ARG A 159 -16.88 14.98 1.50
C ARG A 159 -15.61 14.15 1.32
N ARG A 160 -15.66 13.10 0.49
CA ARG A 160 -14.55 12.21 0.11
C ARG A 160 -14.28 12.21 -1.38
N SER A 161 -14.77 13.20 -2.12
CA SER A 161 -14.27 13.43 -3.47
C SER A 161 -12.77 13.66 -3.38
N VAL A 162 -11.99 12.85 -4.11
CA VAL A 162 -10.59 13.16 -4.33
C VAL A 162 -10.59 14.49 -5.07
N SER A 163 -10.32 15.57 -4.35
CA SER A 163 -10.01 16.85 -4.99
C SER A 163 -8.85 16.56 -5.91
N LEU A 164 -9.11 16.56 -7.22
CA LEU A 164 -8.08 16.62 -8.23
C LEU A 164 -7.51 18.03 -8.16
N THR A 165 -6.84 18.35 -7.06
CA THR A 165 -6.24 19.66 -6.84
C THR A 165 -5.19 19.82 -7.95
N GLY A 166 -5.47 20.71 -8.91
CA GLY A 166 -4.67 20.90 -10.11
C GLY A 166 -5.22 20.33 -11.42
N VAL A 167 -6.39 19.69 -11.43
CA VAL A 167 -7.11 19.35 -12.68
C VAL A 167 -8.34 20.22 -12.77
N ASN A 168 -8.36 21.12 -13.76
CA ASN A 168 -9.57 21.87 -14.09
C ASN A 168 -10.60 20.88 -14.68
N PRO A 169 -11.76 20.66 -14.03
CA PRO A 169 -12.76 19.68 -14.49
C PRO A 169 -13.34 20.02 -15.86
N GLU A 170 -13.40 21.29 -16.21
CA GLU A 170 -13.91 21.77 -17.50
C GLU A 170 -12.90 21.56 -18.61
N PHE A 171 -11.61 21.75 -18.32
CA PHE A 171 -10.55 21.36 -19.25
C PHE A 171 -10.63 19.86 -19.51
N LEU A 172 -10.81 19.04 -18.47
CA LEU A 172 -10.95 17.59 -18.61
C LEU A 172 -12.16 17.21 -19.49
N ASP A 173 -13.33 17.82 -19.25
CA ASP A 173 -14.53 17.61 -20.07
C ASP A 173 -14.29 17.99 -21.53
N TRP A 174 -13.68 19.15 -21.79
CA TRP A 174 -13.32 19.58 -23.13
C TRP A 174 -12.36 18.61 -23.84
N VAL A 175 -11.34 18.12 -23.12
CA VAL A 175 -10.41 17.08 -23.63
C VAL A 175 -11.18 15.81 -23.99
N ILE A 176 -12.10 15.36 -23.13
CA ILE A 176 -12.93 14.17 -23.39
C ILE A 176 -13.76 14.38 -24.66
N GLN A 177 -14.44 15.52 -24.80
CA GLN A 177 -15.25 15.83 -25.98
C GLN A 177 -14.41 15.84 -27.28
N GLN A 178 -13.18 16.36 -27.24
CA GLN A 178 -12.27 16.31 -28.39
C GLN A 178 -11.96 14.88 -28.83
N TYR A 179 -11.72 13.95 -27.91
CA TYR A 179 -11.46 12.55 -28.24
C TYR A 179 -12.70 11.73 -28.61
N VAL A 180 -13.89 12.19 -28.19
CA VAL A 180 -15.17 11.65 -28.68
C VAL A 180 -15.37 12.08 -30.14
N ALA A 181 -15.14 13.36 -30.44
CA ALA A 181 -15.29 13.89 -31.80
C ALA A 181 -14.21 13.39 -32.78
N ARG A 182 -13.01 13.04 -32.30
CA ARG A 182 -11.84 12.64 -33.10
C ARG A 182 -11.19 11.36 -32.56
N PRO A 183 -11.82 10.18 -32.75
CA PRO A 183 -11.33 8.92 -32.19
C PRO A 183 -9.94 8.50 -32.69
N GLU A 184 -9.55 8.93 -33.90
CA GLU A 184 -8.22 8.68 -34.48
C GLU A 184 -7.07 9.27 -33.65
N ARG A 185 -7.35 10.24 -32.77
CA ARG A 185 -6.34 10.89 -31.91
C ARG A 185 -6.07 10.16 -30.60
N ARG A 186 -6.88 9.13 -30.27
CA ARG A 186 -6.74 8.39 -29.00
C ARG A 186 -5.40 7.67 -28.86
N SER A 187 -4.75 7.33 -29.98
CA SER A 187 -3.40 6.76 -29.98
C SER A 187 -2.32 7.71 -29.45
N GLY A 188 -2.57 9.02 -29.46
CA GLY A 188 -1.68 10.03 -28.92
C GLY A 188 -1.84 10.30 -27.42
N ILE A 189 -2.83 9.71 -26.76
CA ILE A 189 -3.08 9.91 -25.33
C ILE A 189 -1.83 9.51 -24.52
N GLY A 190 -1.35 10.42 -23.68
CA GLY A 190 -0.15 10.21 -22.85
C GLY A 190 1.17 10.52 -23.55
N THR A 191 1.15 11.09 -24.77
CA THR A 191 2.36 11.60 -25.44
C THR A 191 2.57 13.09 -25.16
N GLU A 192 3.83 13.52 -25.09
CA GLU A 192 4.20 14.93 -24.87
C GLU A 192 3.63 15.85 -25.95
N ALA A 193 3.63 15.39 -27.21
CA ALA A 193 3.12 16.16 -28.34
C ALA A 193 1.61 16.42 -28.22
N GLU A 194 0.86 15.44 -27.71
CA GLU A 194 -0.57 15.58 -27.51
C GLU A 194 -0.88 16.46 -26.30
N LEU A 195 -0.07 16.40 -25.24
CA LEU A 195 -0.14 17.33 -24.12
C LEU A 195 0.08 18.77 -24.58
N ALA A 196 1.18 19.05 -25.30
CA ALA A 196 1.48 20.39 -25.81
C ALA A 196 0.37 20.93 -26.72
N ARG A 197 -0.25 20.06 -27.52
CA ARG A 197 -1.40 20.44 -28.37
C ARG A 197 -2.64 20.75 -27.53
N LEU A 198 -2.94 19.96 -26.50
CA LEU A 198 -4.06 20.19 -25.59
C LEU A 198 -3.87 21.48 -24.79
N GLU A 199 -2.66 21.78 -24.34
CA GLU A 199 -2.32 23.03 -23.68
C GLU A 199 -2.49 24.22 -24.64
N ALA A 200 -1.91 24.15 -25.84
CA ALA A 200 -2.05 25.20 -26.85
C ALA A 200 -3.51 25.47 -27.26
N ALA A 201 -4.34 24.42 -27.30
CA ALA A 201 -5.76 24.53 -27.61
C ALA A 201 -6.62 24.94 -26.40
N GLY A 202 -6.21 24.57 -25.18
CA GLY A 202 -6.87 24.89 -23.92
C GLY A 202 -6.62 26.32 -23.45
N VAL A 203 -5.52 26.95 -23.88
CA VAL A 203 -5.22 28.39 -23.66
C VAL A 203 -6.28 29.32 -24.26
N GLY A 204 -7.16 28.82 -25.13
CA GLY A 204 -8.31 29.55 -25.68
C GLY A 204 -9.66 29.28 -25.01
N LEU A 205 -9.71 28.57 -23.88
CA LEU A 205 -10.97 28.42 -23.12
C LEU A 205 -11.42 29.81 -22.63
N PRO A 206 -12.70 30.20 -22.82
CA PRO A 206 -13.16 31.56 -22.58
C PRO A 206 -12.92 32.00 -21.13
N GLU A 207 -12.52 33.26 -20.95
CA GLU A 207 -12.28 33.95 -19.64
C GLU A 207 -13.39 33.74 -18.60
N ARG A 208 -14.61 33.41 -19.04
CA ARG A 208 -15.76 33.03 -18.20
C ARG A 208 -15.45 31.98 -17.12
N TRP A 209 -14.37 31.22 -17.27
CA TRP A 209 -14.02 30.09 -16.42
C TRP A 209 -12.77 30.30 -15.55
N SER A 210 -12.10 31.46 -15.63
CA SER A 210 -10.98 31.79 -14.72
C SER A 210 -11.42 32.11 -13.30
N ASP A 211 -12.67 32.55 -13.12
CA ASP A 211 -13.16 33.09 -11.85
C ASP A 211 -13.67 31.99 -10.89
N ALA A 212 -13.81 30.75 -11.36
CA ALA A 212 -14.26 29.62 -10.53
C ALA A 212 -13.15 29.01 -9.65
N GLY A 213 -11.91 29.49 -9.77
CA GLY A 213 -10.72 28.97 -9.08
C GLY A 213 -10.32 29.67 -7.79
N GLU A 214 -11.04 30.71 -7.33
CA GLU A 214 -10.72 31.45 -6.09
C GLU A 214 -11.51 30.98 -4.84
N LEU A 215 -12.04 29.76 -4.82
CA LEU A 215 -12.70 29.16 -3.64
C LEU A 215 -11.87 28.04 -2.99
#